data_AF-A0A4Q2YEE7-F1
#
_entry.id   AF-A0A4Q2YEE7-F1
#
_cell.length_a   1.000
_cell.length_b   1.000
_cell.length_c   1.000
_cell.angle_alpha   90.00
_cell.angle_beta   90.00
_cell.angle_gamma   90.00
#
_symmetry.space_group_name_H-M   'P 1'
#
loop_
_entity.id
_entity.type
_entity.pdbx_description
1 polymer ?
#
loop_
_entity_poly.entity_id
_entity_poly.type
_entity_poly.pdbx_seq_one_letter_code
_entity_poly.pdbx_strand_id
1 'polypeptide(L)'
;TGGGTTIAETFDLIADAFGRAGIRHEGGSQTLTLTGPINIADQGDLVITDDARVRIGAAGKTYQGFRTNIAFGHLRTLVSNALPPDQPVLMAQDTGANAKWFLGEGTAITQTIGGLSSTAVSPNSGIVGTASSDSTLTINQDLNTTFGLPVGGTGTNENKVAIVKSGKGRLTLSSINTYTGPTTVNGGTLLFNANNLGTSVTVQPGGTLGGVGRVRDFTATGNVSASASISPGGNGVGTFSTTNSAIFGPYSAYNWQIQDWTGGPGNADRVTAISSNFNISATSATPVTIRISQIGNVANFTDTPKSFVIGSGGFGVVGFAANKFVIDSSGFTAGTGTWSIRQDGTTVVLDYAPVAGGGSYATWATANGIPGEPASGDFDKDGLLNLLEYALGLNPTVPNGTPGSFSGGVV
;
A
#
# COMPACT_ATOMS: atom_id res chain seq x y z
N THR A 1 -23.44 10.11 -38.22
CA THR A 1 -24.77 10.19 -38.86
C THR A 1 -25.81 9.89 -37.80
N GLY A 2 -26.94 10.61 -37.79
CA GLY A 2 -27.86 10.77 -36.64
C GLY A 2 -28.38 9.53 -35.90
N GLY A 3 -28.12 8.31 -36.37
CA GLY A 3 -28.46 7.04 -35.69
C GLY A 3 -27.32 6.42 -34.88
N GLY A 4 -26.15 7.08 -34.78
CA GLY A 4 -24.92 6.43 -34.35
C GLY A 4 -24.29 5.61 -35.48
N THR A 5 -23.01 5.28 -35.32
CA THR A 5 -22.25 4.51 -36.31
C THR A 5 -21.87 3.16 -35.70
N THR A 6 -22.11 2.06 -36.41
CA THR A 6 -21.62 0.73 -36.01
C THR A 6 -20.57 0.26 -36.99
N ILE A 7 -19.39 -0.12 -36.49
CA ILE A 7 -18.33 -0.78 -37.25
C ILE A 7 -18.29 -2.23 -36.79
N ALA A 8 -18.69 -3.14 -37.67
CA ALA A 8 -18.81 -4.57 -37.40
C ALA A 8 -17.74 -5.44 -38.07
N GLU A 9 -17.06 -4.90 -39.09
CA GLU A 9 -15.97 -5.58 -39.78
C GLU A 9 -14.61 -5.22 -39.17
N THR A 10 -13.58 -5.98 -39.54
CA THR A 10 -12.21 -5.66 -39.10
C THR A 10 -11.82 -4.29 -39.65
N PHE A 11 -11.34 -3.42 -38.78
CA PHE A 11 -10.99 -2.05 -39.14
C PHE A 11 -9.52 -1.77 -38.80
N ASP A 12 -8.69 -1.72 -39.84
CA ASP A 12 -7.26 -1.43 -39.71
C ASP A 12 -7.02 0.09 -39.84
N LEU A 13 -6.46 0.68 -38.79
CA LEU A 13 -6.02 2.08 -38.76
C LEU A 13 -4.50 2.11 -38.96
N ILE A 14 -4.11 2.46 -40.18
CA ILE A 14 -2.71 2.63 -40.58
C ILE A 14 -2.21 3.99 -40.03
N ALA A 15 -1.00 3.99 -39.45
CA ALA A 15 -0.36 5.18 -38.94
C ALA A 15 -0.14 6.25 -40.02
N ASP A 16 -0.27 7.52 -39.64
CA ASP A 16 0.19 8.63 -40.45
C ASP A 16 1.73 8.61 -40.57
N ALA A 17 2.28 9.51 -41.38
CA ALA A 17 3.74 9.62 -41.60
C ALA A 17 4.54 9.91 -40.31
N PHE A 18 3.89 10.19 -39.18
CA PHE A 18 4.48 10.45 -37.88
C PHE A 18 4.25 9.31 -36.88
N GLY A 19 3.75 8.14 -37.33
CA GLY A 19 3.50 6.99 -36.46
C GLY A 19 2.23 7.11 -35.64
N ARG A 20 1.34 8.08 -35.93
CA ARG A 20 0.12 8.29 -35.18
C ARG A 20 -1.04 7.62 -35.90
N ALA A 21 -1.68 6.68 -35.24
CA ALA A 21 -3.01 6.20 -35.61
C ALA A 21 -3.93 6.34 -34.41
N GLY A 22 -5.17 6.77 -34.62
CA GLY A 22 -6.10 6.91 -33.51
C GLY A 22 -7.52 7.09 -33.99
N ILE A 23 -8.45 6.52 -33.25
CA ILE A 23 -9.87 6.88 -33.39
C ILE A 23 -10.06 8.10 -32.50
N ARG A 24 -10.42 9.23 -33.11
CA ARG A 24 -10.91 10.40 -32.40
C ARG A 24 -12.39 10.57 -32.74
N HIS A 25 -13.25 10.45 -31.73
CA HIS A 25 -14.66 10.80 -31.85
C HIS A 25 -14.84 12.16 -31.17
N GLU A 26 -15.34 13.14 -31.92
CA GLU A 26 -15.57 14.52 -31.47
C GLU A 26 -17.06 14.85 -31.58
N GLY A 27 -17.63 15.46 -30.54
CA GLY A 27 -18.96 16.08 -30.56
C GLY A 27 -20.20 15.16 -30.70
N GLY A 28 -21.24 15.47 -29.92
CA GLY A 28 -22.61 14.96 -30.11
C GLY A 28 -22.99 13.70 -29.29
N SER A 29 -24.29 13.56 -28.99
CA SER A 29 -24.85 12.44 -28.21
C SER A 29 -24.87 11.09 -28.95
N GLN A 30 -24.45 11.07 -30.21
CA GLN A 30 -24.43 9.90 -31.07
C GLN A 30 -23.35 8.91 -30.60
N THR A 31 -23.68 7.62 -30.63
CA THR A 31 -22.77 6.57 -30.18
C THR A 31 -22.02 5.97 -31.37
N LEU A 32 -20.70 5.84 -31.24
CA LEU A 32 -19.89 4.95 -32.07
C LEU A 32 -19.82 3.58 -31.39
N THR A 33 -20.23 2.52 -32.09
CA THR A 33 -20.19 1.14 -31.59
C THR A 33 -19.22 0.33 -32.43
N LEU A 34 -18.23 -0.26 -31.77
CA LEU A 34 -17.17 -1.06 -32.38
C LEU A 34 -17.38 -2.50 -31.95
N THR A 35 -17.78 -3.36 -32.87
CA THR A 35 -18.10 -4.78 -32.59
C THR A 35 -17.18 -5.75 -33.34
N GLY A 36 -16.54 -5.30 -34.42
CA GLY A 36 -15.42 -6.00 -35.06
C GLY A 36 -14.08 -5.70 -34.36
N PRO A 37 -13.06 -6.56 -34.53
CA PRO A 37 -11.72 -6.23 -34.07
C PRO A 37 -11.22 -4.96 -34.78
N ILE A 38 -10.60 -4.09 -34.03
CA ILE A 38 -9.90 -2.91 -34.52
C ILE A 38 -8.42 -3.34 -34.58
N ASN A 39 -7.63 -2.86 -35.51
CA ASN A 39 -6.17 -2.95 -35.41
C ASN A 39 -5.61 -1.54 -35.64
N ILE A 40 -5.17 -0.86 -34.58
CA ILE A 40 -4.40 0.38 -34.71
C ILE A 40 -2.92 -0.03 -34.81
N ALA A 41 -2.24 0.41 -35.89
CA ALA A 41 -0.82 0.16 -36.11
C ALA A 41 0.06 0.78 -34.99
N ASP A 42 1.27 0.25 -34.83
CA ASP A 42 2.21 0.54 -33.74
C ASP A 42 2.26 2.02 -33.31
N GLN A 43 2.14 2.25 -31.99
CA GLN A 43 2.14 3.55 -31.29
C GLN A 43 0.86 4.40 -31.37
N GLY A 44 -0.24 3.88 -31.92
CA GLY A 44 -1.51 4.60 -31.92
C GLY A 44 -2.23 4.69 -30.56
N ASP A 45 -2.95 5.79 -30.30
CA ASP A 45 -3.82 5.95 -29.12
C ASP A 45 -5.29 5.84 -29.54
N LEU A 46 -6.11 5.11 -28.77
CA LEU A 46 -7.56 5.31 -28.82
C LEU A 46 -7.90 6.56 -28.02
N VAL A 47 -8.41 7.62 -28.66
CA VAL A 47 -8.69 8.91 -28.00
C VAL A 47 -10.18 9.23 -28.02
N ILE A 48 -10.75 9.40 -26.84
CA ILE A 48 -12.14 9.83 -26.66
C ILE A 48 -12.12 11.25 -26.11
N THR A 49 -12.79 12.17 -26.78
CA THR A 49 -12.78 13.61 -26.45
C THR A 49 -14.18 14.21 -26.58
N ASP A 50 -14.33 15.46 -26.16
CA ASP A 50 -15.60 16.20 -26.11
C ASP A 50 -16.72 15.36 -25.46
N ASP A 51 -17.95 15.40 -25.97
CA ASP A 51 -19.08 14.61 -25.47
C ASP A 51 -19.23 13.23 -26.14
N ALA A 52 -18.15 12.70 -26.72
CA ALA A 52 -18.16 11.44 -27.44
C ALA A 52 -18.72 10.28 -26.61
N ARG A 53 -19.44 9.36 -27.27
CA ARG A 53 -19.89 8.11 -26.66
C ARG A 53 -19.41 6.93 -27.50
N VAL A 54 -18.53 6.12 -26.92
CA VAL A 54 -17.92 4.97 -27.60
C VAL A 54 -18.30 3.68 -26.88
N ARG A 55 -18.72 2.67 -27.65
CA ARG A 55 -18.96 1.30 -27.20
C ARG A 55 -17.97 0.36 -27.88
N ILE A 56 -17.33 -0.52 -27.12
CA ILE A 56 -16.43 -1.57 -27.63
C ILE A 56 -16.94 -2.93 -27.18
N GLY A 57 -17.39 -3.74 -28.13
CA GLY A 57 -17.89 -5.10 -27.91
C GLY A 57 -17.04 -6.21 -28.54
N ALA A 58 -15.92 -5.87 -29.18
CA ALA A 58 -14.98 -6.86 -29.70
C ALA A 58 -14.01 -7.32 -28.60
N ALA A 59 -13.89 -8.64 -28.39
CA ALA A 59 -12.97 -9.22 -27.41
C ALA A 59 -11.58 -9.40 -28.01
N GLY A 60 -10.54 -9.11 -27.24
CA GLY A 60 -9.15 -9.40 -27.63
C GLY A 60 -8.54 -8.30 -28.49
N LYS A 61 -7.58 -7.58 -27.90
CA LYS A 61 -6.57 -6.70 -28.51
C LYS A 61 -6.97 -6.06 -29.84
N THR A 62 -7.78 -5.01 -29.70
CA THR A 62 -8.25 -4.14 -30.76
C THR A 62 -7.17 -3.13 -31.25
N TYR A 63 -5.93 -3.19 -30.75
CA TYR A 63 -4.78 -2.46 -31.34
C TYR A 63 -3.41 -2.72 -30.68
N GLN A 64 -2.33 -2.42 -31.42
CA GLN A 64 -0.96 -2.25 -30.92
C GLN A 64 -0.66 -0.75 -30.77
N GLY A 65 -0.90 -0.21 -29.57
CA GLY A 65 -0.81 1.23 -29.29
C GLY A 65 0.01 1.58 -28.07
N PHE A 66 0.05 2.87 -27.69
CA PHE A 66 0.71 3.32 -26.45
C PHE A 66 -0.24 3.39 -25.25
N ARG A 67 -1.51 3.77 -25.44
CA ARG A 67 -2.54 3.81 -24.38
C ARG A 67 -3.96 3.90 -24.92
N THR A 68 -4.95 3.69 -24.05
CA THR A 68 -6.31 4.22 -24.23
C THR A 68 -6.40 5.56 -23.50
N ASN A 69 -6.79 6.63 -24.18
CA ASN A 69 -6.92 7.97 -23.62
C ASN A 69 -8.39 8.43 -23.64
N ILE A 70 -9.02 8.46 -22.47
CA ILE A 70 -10.37 8.99 -22.28
C ILE A 70 -10.22 10.42 -21.77
N ALA A 71 -9.94 11.36 -22.69
CA ALA A 71 -9.69 12.76 -22.35
C ALA A 71 -10.97 13.44 -21.84
N PHE A 72 -12.08 13.18 -22.52
CA PHE A 72 -13.45 13.58 -22.18
C PHE A 72 -14.42 12.47 -22.63
N GLY A 73 -15.72 12.65 -22.44
CA GLY A 73 -16.74 11.76 -22.98
C GLY A 73 -16.77 10.38 -22.34
N HIS A 74 -17.46 9.44 -22.96
CA HIS A 74 -17.81 8.16 -22.37
C HIS A 74 -17.27 6.97 -23.18
N LEU A 75 -16.54 6.08 -22.50
CA LEU A 75 -16.20 4.75 -23.01
C LEU A 75 -17.05 3.68 -22.33
N ARG A 76 -17.57 2.73 -23.09
CA ARG A 76 -18.21 1.51 -22.58
C ARG A 76 -17.50 0.29 -23.13
N THR A 77 -17.02 -0.58 -22.26
CA THR A 77 -16.47 -1.90 -22.63
C THR A 77 -17.55 -2.95 -22.40
N LEU A 78 -18.07 -3.55 -23.46
CA LEU A 78 -19.26 -4.42 -23.42
C LEU A 78 -18.90 -5.88 -23.12
N VAL A 79 -17.66 -6.27 -23.41
CA VAL A 79 -17.14 -7.62 -23.20
C VAL A 79 -15.85 -7.58 -22.39
N SER A 80 -15.50 -8.72 -21.80
CA SER A 80 -14.26 -8.86 -21.04
C SER A 80 -13.04 -8.65 -21.94
N ASN A 81 -12.03 -7.94 -21.43
CA ASN A 81 -10.82 -7.57 -22.16
C ASN A 81 -11.08 -6.95 -23.55
N ALA A 82 -12.09 -6.08 -23.62
CA ALA A 82 -12.36 -5.25 -24.80
C ALA A 82 -11.23 -4.23 -25.06
N LEU A 83 -10.49 -3.84 -24.02
CA LEU A 83 -9.21 -3.11 -24.16
C LEU A 83 -8.00 -4.06 -24.07
N PRO A 84 -6.86 -3.72 -24.69
CA PRO A 84 -5.64 -4.51 -24.58
C PRO A 84 -5.13 -4.65 -23.12
N PRO A 85 -4.90 -5.88 -22.61
CA PRO A 85 -4.49 -6.13 -21.22
C PRO A 85 -3.18 -5.51 -20.76
N ASP A 86 -2.27 -5.23 -21.68
CA ASP A 86 -0.92 -4.72 -21.48
C ASP A 86 -0.80 -3.21 -21.65
N GLN A 87 -1.88 -2.54 -22.06
CA GLN A 87 -1.86 -1.11 -22.36
C GLN A 87 -2.43 -0.28 -21.21
N PRO A 88 -1.83 0.89 -20.91
CA PRO A 88 -2.35 1.78 -19.88
C PRO A 88 -3.60 2.53 -20.34
N VAL A 89 -4.40 2.95 -19.37
CA VAL A 89 -5.54 3.86 -19.56
C VAL A 89 -5.23 5.19 -18.88
N LEU A 90 -5.28 6.27 -19.65
CA LEU A 90 -5.22 7.65 -19.17
C LEU A 90 -6.61 8.28 -19.23
N MET A 91 -7.02 8.98 -18.17
CA MET A 91 -8.33 9.63 -18.11
C MET A 91 -8.26 11.10 -17.72
N ALA A 92 -9.27 11.86 -18.14
CA ALA A 92 -9.51 13.28 -17.81
C ALA A 92 -8.33 14.19 -18.14
N GLN A 93 -8.41 14.87 -19.28
CA GLN A 93 -7.38 15.81 -19.71
C GLN A 93 -7.23 17.02 -18.77
N ASP A 94 -8.35 17.52 -18.25
CA ASP A 94 -8.41 18.67 -17.35
C ASP A 94 -9.51 18.53 -16.28
N THR A 95 -9.67 19.56 -15.46
CA THR A 95 -10.64 19.59 -14.36
C THR A 95 -12.10 19.72 -14.82
N GLY A 96 -12.34 20.15 -16.05
CA GLY A 96 -13.66 20.27 -16.67
C GLY A 96 -14.12 18.98 -17.38
N ALA A 97 -13.23 18.02 -17.55
CA ALA A 97 -13.51 16.78 -18.26
C ALA A 97 -14.71 16.00 -17.71
N ASN A 98 -15.45 15.33 -18.58
CA ASN A 98 -16.55 14.40 -18.26
C ASN A 98 -16.19 12.95 -18.66
N ALA A 99 -14.90 12.60 -18.53
CA ALA A 99 -14.34 11.31 -18.91
C ALA A 99 -14.90 10.17 -18.04
N LYS A 100 -15.91 9.46 -18.52
CA LYS A 100 -16.46 8.27 -17.85
C LYS A 100 -16.08 6.99 -18.56
N TRP A 101 -15.65 6.00 -17.79
CA TRP A 101 -15.49 4.65 -18.28
C TRP A 101 -16.47 3.70 -17.59
N PHE A 102 -17.38 3.14 -18.38
CA PHE A 102 -18.34 2.14 -17.94
C PHE A 102 -17.80 0.74 -18.21
N LEU A 103 -17.67 -0.05 -17.15
CA LEU A 103 -17.30 -1.47 -17.22
C LEU A 103 -18.57 -2.31 -17.39
N GLY A 104 -18.81 -2.72 -18.62
CA GLY A 104 -19.99 -3.48 -19.02
C GLY A 104 -21.13 -2.61 -19.52
N GLU A 105 -22.19 -3.28 -19.98
CA GLU A 105 -23.50 -2.70 -20.25
C GLU A 105 -24.60 -3.64 -19.76
N GLY A 106 -24.95 -3.52 -18.47
CA GLY A 106 -25.92 -4.40 -17.82
C GLY A 106 -25.41 -5.82 -17.53
N THR A 107 -24.32 -6.24 -18.19
CA THR A 107 -23.58 -7.48 -17.93
C THR A 107 -22.22 -7.17 -17.31
N ALA A 108 -21.88 -7.88 -16.23
CA ALA A 108 -20.59 -7.71 -15.57
C ALA A 108 -19.47 -8.29 -16.44
N ILE A 109 -18.34 -7.61 -16.47
CA ILE A 109 -17.17 -8.01 -17.27
C ILE A 109 -15.90 -8.05 -16.42
N THR A 110 -14.87 -8.68 -16.96
CA THR A 110 -13.49 -8.57 -16.44
C THR A 110 -12.62 -7.85 -17.44
N GLN A 111 -11.93 -6.79 -17.02
CA GLN A 111 -11.00 -6.05 -17.85
C GLN A 111 -9.63 -6.00 -17.17
N THR A 112 -8.58 -6.33 -17.91
CA THR A 112 -7.18 -6.14 -17.49
C THR A 112 -6.57 -4.95 -18.23
N ILE A 113 -5.71 -4.17 -17.58
CA ILE A 113 -4.96 -3.04 -18.19
C ILE A 113 -3.53 -2.99 -17.65
N GLY A 114 -2.61 -2.42 -18.43
CA GLY A 114 -1.18 -2.28 -18.11
C GLY A 114 -0.82 -1.08 -17.23
N GLY A 115 -1.80 -0.24 -16.90
CA GLY A 115 -1.60 0.98 -16.12
C GLY A 115 -2.86 1.81 -16.00
N LEU A 116 -2.99 2.56 -14.91
CA LEU A 116 -4.11 3.47 -14.73
C LEU A 116 -3.60 4.82 -14.20
N SER A 117 -3.95 5.90 -14.88
CA SER A 117 -3.61 7.26 -14.46
C SER A 117 -4.65 8.28 -14.90
N SER A 118 -4.60 9.46 -14.30
CA SER A 118 -5.36 10.62 -14.77
C SER A 118 -4.47 11.85 -14.84
N THR A 119 -4.74 12.74 -15.81
CA THR A 119 -3.98 14.01 -15.92
C THR A 119 -4.48 15.04 -14.92
N ALA A 120 -5.78 15.03 -14.64
CA ALA A 120 -6.43 15.95 -13.71
C ALA A 120 -7.37 15.22 -12.75
N VAL A 121 -7.75 15.94 -11.69
CA VAL A 121 -8.91 15.60 -10.86
C VAL A 121 -10.15 16.22 -11.50
N SER A 122 -11.18 15.43 -11.76
CA SER A 122 -12.45 15.94 -12.30
C SER A 122 -13.63 15.30 -11.57
N PRO A 123 -14.60 16.09 -11.07
CA PRO A 123 -15.76 15.58 -10.35
C PRO A 123 -16.78 14.84 -11.24
N ASN A 124 -16.75 15.09 -12.55
CA ASN A 124 -17.69 14.50 -13.52
C ASN A 124 -17.12 13.27 -14.24
N SER A 125 -15.86 12.94 -13.97
CA SER A 125 -15.13 11.83 -14.56
C SER A 125 -15.04 10.66 -13.58
N GLY A 126 -14.76 9.45 -14.08
CA GLY A 126 -14.58 8.28 -13.22
C GLY A 126 -14.82 6.95 -13.91
N ILE A 127 -14.58 5.87 -13.16
CA ILE A 127 -14.81 4.49 -13.60
C ILE A 127 -16.03 3.95 -12.86
N VAL A 128 -16.99 3.39 -13.58
CA VAL A 128 -18.24 2.90 -13.00
C VAL A 128 -18.63 1.52 -13.51
N GLY A 129 -19.34 0.77 -12.67
CA GLY A 129 -20.04 -0.44 -13.08
C GLY A 129 -21.34 -0.12 -13.82
N THR A 130 -22.00 -1.16 -14.33
CA THR A 130 -23.35 -1.03 -14.93
C THR A 130 -24.25 -2.23 -14.63
N ALA A 131 -23.67 -3.36 -14.25
CA ALA A 131 -24.37 -4.61 -14.01
C ALA A 131 -24.77 -4.76 -12.54
N SER A 132 -25.75 -5.62 -12.25
CA SER A 132 -26.17 -5.91 -10.87
C SER A 132 -25.11 -6.65 -10.05
N SER A 133 -24.15 -7.31 -10.72
CA SER A 133 -22.95 -7.92 -10.15
C SER A 133 -21.71 -7.07 -10.49
N ASP A 134 -20.64 -7.25 -9.71
CA ASP A 134 -19.43 -6.46 -9.86
C ASP A 134 -18.68 -6.76 -11.17
N SER A 135 -18.38 -5.72 -11.94
CA SER A 135 -17.37 -5.79 -12.99
C SER A 135 -15.98 -5.73 -12.35
N THR A 136 -15.06 -6.59 -12.77
CA THR A 136 -13.69 -6.65 -12.22
C THR A 136 -12.72 -5.87 -13.10
N LEU A 137 -12.03 -4.90 -12.53
CA LEU A 137 -10.91 -4.19 -13.15
C LEU A 137 -9.59 -4.67 -12.56
N THR A 138 -8.78 -5.33 -13.37
CA THR A 138 -7.40 -5.74 -13.03
C THR A 138 -6.42 -4.71 -13.57
N ILE A 139 -5.69 -4.05 -12.67
CA ILE A 139 -4.63 -3.10 -13.01
C ILE A 139 -3.30 -3.82 -12.79
N ASN A 140 -2.69 -4.30 -13.89
CA ASN A 140 -1.40 -4.99 -13.91
C ASN A 140 -0.30 -4.03 -14.35
N GLN A 141 0.13 -3.16 -13.44
CA GLN A 141 1.02 -2.05 -13.77
C GLN A 141 2.40 -2.19 -13.14
N ASP A 142 3.43 -1.90 -13.93
CA ASP A 142 4.82 -1.89 -13.46
C ASP A 142 5.32 -0.49 -13.09
N LEU A 143 4.68 0.55 -13.63
CA LEU A 143 5.00 1.94 -13.32
C LEU A 143 4.18 2.48 -12.14
N ASN A 144 4.74 3.48 -11.47
CA ASN A 144 4.07 4.21 -10.42
C ASN A 144 3.15 5.28 -11.03
N THR A 145 1.88 5.28 -10.65
CA THR A 145 0.88 6.23 -11.15
C THR A 145 -0.04 6.74 -10.05
N THR A 146 -0.68 7.88 -10.31
CA THR A 146 -1.79 8.41 -9.52
C THR A 146 -3.03 8.45 -10.38
N PHE A 147 -4.15 7.98 -9.82
CA PHE A 147 -5.47 8.11 -10.39
C PHE A 147 -6.33 8.95 -9.46
N GLY A 148 -6.64 10.17 -9.94
CA GLY A 148 -7.33 11.22 -9.21
C GLY A 148 -8.83 11.28 -9.48
N LEU A 149 -9.42 10.26 -10.09
CA LEU A 149 -10.86 10.20 -10.37
C LEU A 149 -11.54 9.14 -9.49
N PRO A 150 -12.84 9.28 -9.18
CA PRO A 150 -13.57 8.28 -8.43
C PRO A 150 -13.73 6.97 -9.23
N VAL A 151 -13.67 5.86 -8.49
CA VAL A 151 -14.19 4.56 -8.90
C VAL A 151 -15.51 4.32 -8.15
N GLY A 152 -16.56 4.00 -8.88
CA GLY A 152 -17.92 4.02 -8.38
C GLY A 152 -18.65 5.35 -8.66
N GLY A 153 -19.96 5.34 -8.46
CA GLY A 153 -20.82 6.49 -8.68
C GLY A 153 -22.17 6.33 -7.98
N THR A 154 -23.04 7.34 -8.09
CA THR A 154 -24.36 7.37 -7.46
C THR A 154 -25.47 6.81 -8.34
N GLY A 155 -25.20 6.61 -9.63
CA GLY A 155 -26.15 5.99 -10.55
C GLY A 155 -26.39 4.52 -10.24
N THR A 156 -27.49 3.99 -10.77
CA THR A 156 -27.84 2.56 -10.62
C THR A 156 -26.67 1.68 -11.04
N ASN A 157 -26.20 0.84 -10.11
CA ASN A 157 -25.08 -0.07 -10.27
C ASN A 157 -23.72 0.57 -10.61
N GLU A 158 -23.59 1.91 -10.58
CA GLU A 158 -22.30 2.56 -10.87
C GLU A 158 -21.22 2.16 -9.85
N ASN A 159 -21.62 1.77 -8.63
CA ASN A 159 -20.75 1.27 -7.57
C ASN A 159 -20.40 -0.23 -7.65
N LYS A 160 -20.85 -0.94 -8.70
CA LYS A 160 -20.59 -2.38 -8.90
C LYS A 160 -19.27 -2.63 -9.63
N VAL A 161 -18.18 -2.29 -8.96
CA VAL A 161 -16.81 -2.47 -9.44
C VAL A 161 -16.00 -3.20 -8.37
N ALA A 162 -15.23 -4.20 -8.79
CA ALA A 162 -14.18 -4.85 -8.01
C ALA A 162 -12.81 -4.49 -8.59
N ILE A 163 -11.79 -4.38 -7.74
CA ILE A 163 -10.43 -3.99 -8.14
C ILE A 163 -9.45 -5.11 -7.84
N VAL A 164 -8.59 -5.44 -8.81
CA VAL A 164 -7.41 -6.29 -8.59
C VAL A 164 -6.16 -5.49 -8.95
N LYS A 165 -5.31 -5.19 -7.96
CA LYS A 165 -4.00 -4.58 -8.18
C LYS A 165 -2.93 -5.67 -8.33
N SER A 166 -2.24 -5.65 -9.45
CA SER A 166 -1.11 -6.53 -9.78
C SER A 166 0.00 -5.74 -10.49
N GLY A 167 1.09 -6.39 -10.88
CA GLY A 167 2.29 -5.73 -11.38
C GLY A 167 3.09 -5.04 -10.28
N LYS A 168 4.34 -4.68 -10.58
CA LYS A 168 5.31 -4.24 -9.57
C LYS A 168 5.12 -2.80 -9.10
N GLY A 169 4.44 -1.99 -9.91
CA GLY A 169 4.28 -0.56 -9.69
C GLY A 169 3.31 -0.21 -8.55
N ARG A 170 3.34 1.05 -8.15
CA ARG A 170 2.44 1.66 -7.16
C ARG A 170 1.28 2.36 -7.84
N LEU A 171 0.04 2.00 -7.48
CA LEU A 171 -1.16 2.77 -7.84
C LEU A 171 -1.59 3.61 -6.63
N THR A 172 -1.69 4.92 -6.81
CA THR A 172 -2.28 5.82 -5.81
C THR A 172 -3.69 6.22 -6.21
N LEU A 173 -4.69 5.84 -5.42
CA LEU A 173 -6.06 6.29 -5.55
C LEU A 173 -6.26 7.50 -4.60
N SER A 174 -6.32 8.70 -5.17
CA SER A 174 -6.35 9.95 -4.40
C SER A 174 -7.74 10.57 -4.26
N SER A 175 -8.75 10.01 -4.92
CA SER A 175 -10.15 10.44 -4.82
C SER A 175 -10.98 9.55 -3.90
N ILE A 176 -12.09 10.10 -3.39
CA ILE A 176 -13.08 9.32 -2.64
C ILE A 176 -13.73 8.34 -3.63
N ASN A 177 -13.68 7.06 -3.32
CA ASN A 177 -14.27 6.02 -4.16
C ASN A 177 -15.48 5.39 -3.45
N THR A 178 -16.50 5.05 -4.23
CA THR A 178 -17.79 4.55 -3.74
C THR A 178 -18.11 3.13 -4.21
N TYR A 179 -17.21 2.50 -4.96
CA TYR A 179 -17.38 1.10 -5.34
C TYR A 179 -17.49 0.17 -4.12
N THR A 180 -18.26 -0.90 -4.30
CA THR A 180 -18.64 -1.83 -3.23
C THR A 180 -18.10 -3.24 -3.42
N GLY A 181 -17.60 -3.55 -4.62
CA GLY A 181 -16.94 -4.83 -4.88
C GLY A 181 -15.60 -4.93 -4.14
N PRO A 182 -15.09 -6.15 -3.97
CA PRO A 182 -13.85 -6.39 -3.24
C PRO A 182 -12.64 -5.78 -3.94
N THR A 183 -11.63 -5.44 -3.14
CA THR A 183 -10.30 -5.05 -3.62
C THR A 183 -9.29 -6.13 -3.27
N THR A 184 -8.57 -6.65 -4.25
CA THR A 184 -7.47 -7.60 -4.02
C THR A 184 -6.14 -6.97 -4.44
N VAL A 185 -5.14 -7.01 -3.56
CA VAL A 185 -3.77 -6.57 -3.86
C VAL A 185 -2.89 -7.80 -4.03
N ASN A 186 -2.73 -8.25 -5.27
CA ASN A 186 -1.92 -9.42 -5.65
C ASN A 186 -0.42 -9.10 -5.74
N GLY A 187 -0.06 -7.84 -5.98
CA GLY A 187 1.33 -7.44 -6.16
C GLY A 187 1.53 -5.93 -6.28
N GLY A 188 2.77 -5.50 -6.02
CA GLY A 188 3.14 -4.09 -5.98
C GLY A 188 2.43 -3.36 -4.84
N THR A 189 2.18 -2.07 -5.02
CA THR A 189 1.59 -1.23 -3.95
C THR A 189 0.27 -0.61 -4.40
N LEU A 190 -0.75 -0.67 -3.55
CA LEU A 190 -1.98 0.10 -3.67
C LEU A 190 -2.05 1.10 -2.50
N LEU A 191 -2.04 2.40 -2.81
CA LEU A 191 -2.25 3.45 -1.82
C LEU A 191 -3.66 4.02 -1.94
N PHE A 192 -4.41 4.04 -0.86
CA PHE A 192 -5.61 4.87 -0.74
C PHE A 192 -5.27 6.14 0.04
N ASN A 193 -5.37 7.30 -0.59
CA ASN A 193 -5.14 8.60 0.05
C ASN A 193 -6.44 9.36 0.35
N ALA A 194 -7.59 8.70 0.20
CA ALA A 194 -8.91 9.23 0.49
C ALA A 194 -9.83 8.13 1.09
N ASN A 195 -11.11 8.46 1.30
CA ASN A 195 -12.09 7.51 1.84
C ASN A 195 -12.60 6.51 0.79
N ASN A 196 -12.65 5.24 1.17
CA ASN A 196 -12.96 4.07 0.33
C ASN A 196 -13.81 3.08 1.12
N LEU A 197 -14.95 3.55 1.65
CA LEU A 197 -15.70 2.86 2.71
C LEU A 197 -16.59 1.71 2.23
N GLY A 198 -16.76 1.57 0.90
CA GLY A 198 -17.58 0.52 0.31
C GLY A 198 -16.87 -0.83 0.16
N THR A 199 -15.52 -0.83 0.13
CA THR A 199 -14.72 -2.00 -0.24
C THR A 199 -14.03 -2.68 0.96
N SER A 200 -13.98 -4.01 0.91
CA SER A 200 -13.06 -4.84 1.70
C SER A 200 -11.78 -5.11 0.94
N VAL A 201 -10.64 -4.93 1.59
CA VAL A 201 -9.33 -5.16 0.96
C VAL A 201 -8.71 -6.48 1.42
N THR A 202 -8.33 -7.34 0.47
CA THR A 202 -7.47 -8.51 0.72
C THR A 202 -6.08 -8.24 0.18
N VAL A 203 -5.07 -8.33 1.04
CA VAL A 203 -3.66 -8.20 0.65
C VAL A 203 -3.04 -9.59 0.61
N GLN A 204 -2.61 -9.98 -0.58
CA GLN A 204 -2.01 -11.29 -0.85
C GLN A 204 -0.48 -11.25 -0.67
N PRO A 205 0.19 -12.41 -0.62
CA PRO A 205 1.65 -12.49 -0.61
C PRO A 205 2.27 -11.68 -1.76
N GLY A 206 3.18 -10.76 -1.44
CA GLY A 206 3.82 -9.85 -2.41
C GLY A 206 3.06 -8.55 -2.69
N GLY A 207 1.84 -8.41 -2.17
CA GLY A 207 1.06 -7.17 -2.21
C GLY A 207 1.38 -6.24 -1.04
N THR A 208 1.27 -4.93 -1.29
CA THR A 208 1.36 -3.88 -0.27
C THR A 208 0.14 -2.97 -0.32
N LEU A 209 -0.55 -2.81 0.80
CA LEU A 209 -1.62 -1.83 0.99
C LEU A 209 -1.12 -0.66 1.84
N GLY A 210 -1.46 0.57 1.49
CA GLY A 210 -1.02 1.74 2.22
C GLY A 210 -1.82 3.01 1.96
N GLY A 211 -1.21 4.13 2.30
CA GLY A 211 -1.75 5.47 2.12
C GLY A 211 -2.13 6.14 3.42
N VAL A 212 -2.77 7.30 3.29
CA VAL A 212 -3.29 8.10 4.43
C VAL A 212 -4.82 8.10 4.53
N GLY A 213 -5.45 7.29 3.68
CA GLY A 213 -6.90 7.19 3.55
C GLY A 213 -7.52 6.18 4.49
N ARG A 214 -8.74 5.78 4.15
CA ARG A 214 -9.56 4.88 4.95
C ARG A 214 -10.33 3.91 4.08
N VAL A 215 -10.35 2.64 4.46
CA VAL A 215 -11.13 1.56 3.81
C VAL A 215 -12.20 1.03 4.78
N ARG A 216 -13.11 0.17 4.30
CA ARG A 216 -14.03 -0.53 5.21
C ARG A 216 -13.24 -1.43 6.15
N ASP A 217 -12.48 -2.33 5.57
CA ASP A 217 -11.64 -3.27 6.28
C ASP A 217 -10.48 -3.72 5.40
N PHE A 218 -9.45 -4.28 6.04
CA PHE A 218 -8.43 -5.04 5.34
C PHE A 218 -8.10 -6.34 6.05
N THR A 219 -7.68 -7.33 5.26
CA THR A 219 -7.01 -8.55 5.74
C THR A 219 -5.69 -8.72 4.99
N ALA A 220 -4.58 -8.76 5.70
CA ALA A 220 -3.26 -9.08 5.15
C ALA A 220 -2.85 -10.48 5.58
N THR A 221 -2.60 -11.38 4.62
CA THR A 221 -2.11 -12.74 4.88
C THR A 221 -1.03 -13.07 3.87
N GLY A 222 0.19 -13.24 4.35
CA GLY A 222 1.34 -13.66 3.55
C GLY A 222 1.47 -15.17 3.50
N ASN A 223 2.62 -15.63 3.01
CA ASN A 223 3.06 -17.02 3.06
C ASN A 223 4.59 -17.10 3.24
N VAL A 224 5.14 -18.31 3.19
CA VAL A 224 6.58 -18.55 3.32
C VAL A 224 7.44 -17.90 2.22
N SER A 225 6.85 -17.57 1.06
CA SER A 225 7.55 -17.01 -0.08
C SER A 225 7.52 -15.48 -0.11
N ALA A 226 6.48 -14.87 0.46
CA ALA A 226 6.34 -13.41 0.50
C ALA A 226 5.35 -12.94 1.58
N SER A 227 5.62 -11.78 2.17
CA SER A 227 4.69 -11.13 3.08
C SER A 227 3.55 -10.43 2.34
N ALA A 228 2.39 -10.34 2.99
CA ALA A 228 1.37 -9.34 2.68
C ALA A 228 1.62 -8.10 3.55
N SER A 229 1.94 -6.96 2.94
CA SER A 229 2.45 -5.81 3.67
C SER A 229 1.39 -4.71 3.84
N ILE A 230 1.34 -4.11 5.04
CA ILE A 230 0.61 -2.89 5.34
C ILE A 230 1.64 -1.78 5.56
N SER A 231 1.51 -0.68 4.83
CA SER A 231 2.46 0.43 4.82
C SER A 231 1.68 1.75 4.84
N PRO A 232 1.22 2.21 6.03
CA PRO A 232 0.62 3.52 6.18
C PRO A 232 1.53 4.62 5.63
N GLY A 233 0.93 5.76 5.31
CA GLY A 233 1.65 6.83 4.64
C GLY A 233 1.72 6.65 3.12
N GLY A 234 2.21 7.68 2.44
CA GLY A 234 2.29 7.73 0.98
C GLY A 234 3.71 7.94 0.47
N ASN A 235 4.23 9.15 0.68
CA ASN A 235 5.62 9.53 0.42
C ASN A 235 6.35 9.94 1.74
N GLY A 236 5.80 9.52 2.87
CA GLY A 236 6.18 9.94 4.21
C GLY A 236 5.29 9.24 5.22
N VAL A 237 5.47 9.53 6.51
CA VAL A 237 4.68 8.93 7.58
C VAL A 237 3.20 9.29 7.47
N GLY A 238 2.31 8.43 7.94
CA GLY A 238 0.88 8.70 7.94
C GLY A 238 0.01 7.71 8.70
N THR A 239 -1.26 8.05 8.84
CA THR A 239 -2.25 7.17 9.46
C THR A 239 -3.14 6.54 8.39
N PHE A 240 -3.16 5.20 8.33
CA PHE A 240 -4.10 4.44 7.51
C PHE A 240 -5.23 3.90 8.37
N SER A 241 -6.48 4.06 7.94
CA SER A 241 -7.64 3.75 8.79
C SER A 241 -8.58 2.70 8.21
N THR A 242 -9.31 2.02 9.10
CA THR A 242 -10.43 1.14 8.76
C THR A 242 -11.66 1.52 9.59
N THR A 243 -12.87 1.23 9.08
CA THR A 243 -14.09 1.41 9.86
C THR A 243 -14.52 0.12 10.55
N ASN A 244 -14.35 -1.03 9.91
CA ASN A 244 -14.92 -2.31 10.33
C ASN A 244 -13.91 -3.36 10.81
N SER A 245 -12.71 -3.43 10.23
CA SER A 245 -11.68 -4.34 10.76
C SER A 245 -10.30 -4.03 10.17
N ALA A 246 -9.26 -4.16 10.98
CA ALA A 246 -7.88 -4.26 10.52
C ALA A 246 -7.33 -5.63 10.95
N ILE A 247 -6.98 -6.50 10.01
CA ILE A 247 -6.49 -7.86 10.31
C ILE A 247 -5.07 -8.06 9.79
N PHE A 248 -4.14 -8.28 10.73
CA PHE A 248 -2.79 -8.75 10.48
C PHE A 248 -2.72 -10.27 10.69
N GLY A 249 -2.71 -11.01 9.58
CA GLY A 249 -2.68 -12.47 9.56
C GLY A 249 -1.29 -13.09 9.43
N PRO A 250 -1.22 -14.42 9.27
CA PRO A 250 0.02 -15.17 9.10
C PRO A 250 0.96 -14.54 8.06
N TYR A 251 2.26 -14.45 8.39
CA TYR A 251 3.30 -13.92 7.50
C TYR A 251 3.05 -12.50 6.97
N SER A 252 2.12 -11.74 7.56
CA SER A 252 1.93 -10.34 7.19
C SER A 252 3.09 -9.48 7.70
N ALA A 253 3.26 -8.30 7.11
CA ALA A 253 4.23 -7.32 7.55
C ALA A 253 3.57 -5.97 7.78
N TYR A 254 4.02 -5.27 8.82
CA TYR A 254 3.73 -3.86 9.04
C TYR A 254 5.01 -3.07 8.77
N ASN A 255 5.08 -2.40 7.63
CA ASN A 255 6.12 -1.43 7.33
C ASN A 255 5.79 -0.14 8.10
N TRP A 256 6.53 0.11 9.19
CA TRP A 256 6.33 1.25 10.06
C TRP A 256 7.49 2.23 9.89
N GLN A 257 7.18 3.48 9.56
CA GLN A 257 8.14 4.54 9.37
C GLN A 257 8.05 5.58 10.49
N ILE A 258 9.19 6.12 10.89
CA ILE A 258 9.30 7.27 11.80
C ILE A 258 10.06 8.42 11.14
N GLN A 259 9.59 9.65 11.39
CA GLN A 259 10.25 10.87 10.93
C GLN A 259 10.64 11.78 12.11
N ASP A 260 9.91 11.74 13.23
CA ASP A 260 10.19 12.58 14.39
C ASP A 260 10.01 11.80 15.72
N TRP A 261 11.03 11.88 16.57
CA TRP A 261 11.15 11.15 17.83
C TRP A 261 10.19 11.60 18.94
N THR A 262 9.60 12.78 18.82
CA THR A 262 8.65 13.30 19.81
C THR A 262 7.40 12.41 19.93
N GLY A 263 7.09 11.59 18.90
CA GLY A 263 6.04 10.56 18.96
C GLY A 263 4.61 11.09 18.91
N GLY A 264 4.43 12.36 18.52
CA GLY A 264 3.12 12.97 18.31
C GLY A 264 2.40 12.43 17.06
N PRO A 265 1.09 12.71 16.92
CA PRO A 265 0.35 12.40 15.70
C PRO A 265 1.03 13.00 14.47
N GLY A 266 1.23 12.18 13.42
CA GLY A 266 1.89 12.62 12.19
C GLY A 266 3.42 12.54 12.20
N ASN A 267 4.03 12.04 13.29
CA ASN A 267 5.49 11.90 13.39
C ASN A 267 5.99 10.48 13.03
N ALA A 268 5.07 9.53 13.04
CA ALA A 268 5.30 8.14 12.68
C ALA A 268 4.02 7.52 12.09
N ASP A 269 4.19 6.38 11.44
CA ASP A 269 3.08 5.64 10.87
C ASP A 269 2.13 5.10 11.93
N ARG A 270 0.85 4.98 11.55
CA ARG A 270 -0.17 4.35 12.40
C ARG A 270 -1.23 3.64 11.59
N VAL A 271 -1.74 2.54 12.12
CA VAL A 271 -2.99 1.92 11.66
C VAL A 271 -4.09 2.13 12.69
N THR A 272 -5.25 2.62 12.26
CA THR A 272 -6.39 2.90 13.15
C THR A 272 -7.66 2.18 12.68
N ALA A 273 -8.14 1.20 13.45
CA ALA A 273 -9.46 0.62 13.28
C ALA A 273 -10.47 1.42 14.12
N ILE A 274 -11.23 2.34 13.50
CA ILE A 274 -11.93 3.42 14.20
C ILE A 274 -13.11 2.92 15.03
N SER A 275 -13.98 2.11 14.43
CA SER A 275 -15.21 1.58 15.04
C SER A 275 -15.19 0.06 15.04
N SER A 276 -14.02 -0.50 15.34
CA SER A 276 -13.75 -1.93 15.23
C SER A 276 -12.50 -2.36 15.99
N ASN A 277 -12.23 -3.66 16.00
CA ASN A 277 -11.05 -4.23 16.60
C ASN A 277 -9.82 -4.11 15.69
N PHE A 278 -8.66 -3.97 16.32
CA PHE A 278 -7.37 -4.22 15.70
C PHE A 278 -7.02 -5.70 15.93
N ASN A 279 -6.99 -6.52 14.88
CA ASN A 279 -6.94 -7.97 14.99
C ASN A 279 -5.57 -8.53 14.59
N ILE A 280 -5.04 -9.42 15.42
CA ILE A 280 -3.86 -10.23 15.14
C ILE A 280 -4.31 -11.69 15.03
N SER A 281 -4.38 -12.20 13.80
CA SER A 281 -4.70 -13.61 13.53
C SER A 281 -3.46 -14.47 13.25
N ALA A 282 -2.27 -13.87 13.21
CA ALA A 282 -1.00 -14.58 13.17
C ALA A 282 -0.78 -15.49 14.40
N THR A 283 0.18 -16.41 14.25
CA THR A 283 0.67 -17.31 15.32
C THR A 283 2.16 -17.10 15.49
N SER A 284 2.76 -17.63 16.57
CA SER A 284 4.22 -17.58 16.75
C SER A 284 5.00 -18.37 15.70
N ALA A 285 4.37 -19.36 15.05
CA ALA A 285 4.97 -20.09 13.93
C ALA A 285 4.92 -19.32 12.61
N THR A 286 4.00 -18.35 12.49
CA THR A 286 3.75 -17.58 11.28
C THR A 286 3.56 -16.10 11.63
N PRO A 287 4.59 -15.45 12.20
CA PRO A 287 4.44 -14.17 12.89
C PRO A 287 4.13 -13.01 11.94
N VAL A 288 3.62 -11.92 12.50
CA VAL A 288 3.62 -10.60 11.85
C VAL A 288 5.03 -10.02 11.97
N THR A 289 5.61 -9.54 10.87
CA THR A 289 6.89 -8.82 10.92
C THR A 289 6.64 -7.33 11.03
N ILE A 290 7.11 -6.68 12.10
CA ILE A 290 7.17 -5.23 12.19
C ILE A 290 8.50 -4.78 11.59
N ARG A 291 8.46 -4.09 10.45
CA ARG A 291 9.65 -3.55 9.79
C ARG A 291 9.76 -2.08 10.13
N ILE A 292 10.70 -1.76 10.99
CA ILE A 292 10.96 -0.39 11.45
C ILE A 292 11.93 0.26 10.47
N SER A 293 11.56 1.43 9.98
CA SER A 293 12.43 2.27 9.15
C SER A 293 12.29 3.75 9.50
N GLN A 294 13.23 4.57 9.06
CA GLN A 294 13.18 6.01 9.25
C GLN A 294 13.13 6.78 7.93
N ILE A 295 12.52 7.97 7.96
CA ILE A 295 12.52 8.91 6.84
C ILE A 295 13.60 9.96 7.08
N GLY A 296 14.66 9.89 6.28
CA GLY A 296 15.82 10.76 6.44
C GLY A 296 16.43 10.63 7.85
N ASN A 297 16.80 11.77 8.43
CA ASN A 297 17.19 11.84 9.83
C ASN A 297 15.93 11.97 10.71
N VAL A 298 15.84 11.16 11.75
CA VAL A 298 14.76 11.27 12.74
C VAL A 298 14.91 12.58 13.49
N ALA A 299 13.98 13.51 13.29
CA ALA A 299 13.98 14.79 13.98
C ALA A 299 13.84 14.59 15.50
N ASN A 300 14.50 15.44 16.28
CA ASN A 300 14.46 15.42 17.75
C ASN A 300 14.88 14.09 18.39
N PHE A 301 15.64 13.26 17.66
CA PHE A 301 16.10 11.99 18.18
C PHE A 301 16.96 12.20 19.43
N THR A 302 16.58 11.49 20.49
CA THR A 302 17.37 11.33 21.70
C THR A 302 17.41 9.84 22.00
N ASP A 303 18.60 9.33 22.31
CA ASP A 303 18.77 7.90 22.58
C ASP A 303 18.29 7.56 24.00
N THR A 304 16.99 7.73 24.23
CA THR A 304 16.31 7.54 25.51
C THR A 304 15.09 6.65 25.31
N PRO A 305 14.60 5.98 26.38
CA PRO A 305 13.42 5.15 26.29
C PRO A 305 12.23 5.92 25.70
N LYS A 306 11.55 5.34 24.72
CA LYS A 306 10.42 5.99 24.03
C LYS A 306 9.38 4.97 23.57
N SER A 307 8.11 5.34 23.70
CA SER A 307 6.98 4.53 23.25
C SER A 307 6.25 5.20 22.09
N PHE A 308 5.83 4.40 21.11
CA PHE A 308 5.08 4.83 19.93
C PHE A 308 3.83 3.98 19.75
N VAL A 309 2.66 4.63 19.69
CA VAL A 309 1.41 3.95 19.34
C VAL A 309 1.40 3.70 17.83
N ILE A 310 1.54 2.45 17.43
CA ILE A 310 1.56 2.04 16.01
C ILE A 310 0.20 1.54 15.53
N GLY A 311 -0.65 1.09 16.46
CA GLY A 311 -1.94 0.51 16.15
C GLY A 311 -2.99 0.87 17.18
N SER A 312 -4.25 1.02 16.78
CA SER A 312 -5.36 1.14 17.72
C SER A 312 -6.66 0.59 17.17
N GLY A 313 -7.46 -0.04 18.03
CA GLY A 313 -8.83 -0.47 17.72
C GLY A 313 -9.85 0.23 18.61
N GLY A 314 -10.92 0.79 18.03
CA GLY A 314 -12.02 1.43 18.75
C GLY A 314 -12.72 0.50 19.74
N PHE A 315 -12.74 -0.80 19.47
CA PHE A 315 -13.24 -1.85 20.38
C PHE A 315 -12.13 -2.67 21.04
N GLY A 316 -10.87 -2.26 20.88
CA GLY A 316 -9.69 -2.91 21.45
C GLY A 316 -8.85 -3.70 20.45
N VAL A 317 -7.82 -4.35 20.99
CA VAL A 317 -6.90 -5.23 20.25
C VAL A 317 -7.28 -6.69 20.56
N VAL A 318 -7.40 -7.51 19.52
CA VAL A 318 -7.79 -8.92 19.62
C VAL A 318 -6.68 -9.83 19.13
N GLY A 319 -6.39 -10.90 19.87
CA GLY A 319 -5.43 -11.93 19.48
C GLY A 319 -3.95 -11.55 19.67
N PHE A 320 -3.67 -10.44 20.35
CA PHE A 320 -2.30 -9.99 20.62
C PHE A 320 -1.56 -10.94 21.57
N ALA A 321 -0.33 -11.27 21.19
CA ALA A 321 0.70 -11.80 22.08
C ALA A 321 2.05 -11.40 21.49
N ALA A 322 3.00 -10.96 22.31
CA ALA A 322 4.27 -10.43 21.82
C ALA A 322 5.06 -11.44 20.96
N ASN A 323 4.97 -12.74 21.29
CA ASN A 323 5.61 -13.82 20.53
C ASN A 323 4.99 -14.10 19.14
N LYS A 324 3.89 -13.43 18.77
CA LYS A 324 3.33 -13.47 17.41
C LYS A 324 3.95 -12.42 16.48
N PHE A 325 4.92 -11.66 16.99
CA PHE A 325 5.62 -10.62 16.25
C PHE A 325 7.10 -10.92 16.16
N VAL A 326 7.67 -10.59 15.00
CA VAL A 326 9.10 -10.44 14.80
C VAL A 326 9.36 -8.97 14.53
N ILE A 327 10.33 -8.37 15.21
CA ILE A 327 10.74 -6.99 14.96
C ILE A 327 12.00 -7.02 14.11
N ASP A 328 11.90 -6.42 12.94
CA ASP A 328 13.03 -6.12 12.06
C ASP A 328 13.30 -4.62 12.16
N SER A 329 14.36 -4.26 12.90
CA SER A 329 14.79 -2.87 13.09
C SER A 329 15.93 -2.47 12.17
N SER A 330 16.26 -3.28 11.16
CA SER A 330 17.41 -3.02 10.28
C SER A 330 17.31 -1.71 9.49
N GLY A 331 16.09 -1.19 9.29
CA GLY A 331 15.83 0.09 8.63
C GLY A 331 15.92 1.32 9.55
N PHE A 332 16.10 1.15 10.86
CA PHE A 332 16.26 2.24 11.82
C PHE A 332 17.74 2.43 12.13
N THR A 333 18.28 3.61 11.84
CA THR A 333 19.72 3.89 11.96
C THR A 333 20.03 5.06 12.89
N ALA A 334 19.02 5.69 13.49
CA ALA A 334 19.21 6.80 14.43
C ALA A 334 19.77 6.35 15.79
N GLY A 335 19.50 5.11 16.21
CA GLY A 335 19.97 4.54 17.47
C GLY A 335 20.21 3.04 17.39
N THR A 336 20.91 2.49 18.39
CA THR A 336 21.32 1.06 18.44
C THR A 336 20.57 0.27 19.51
N GLY A 337 19.59 0.88 20.17
CA GLY A 337 18.78 0.25 21.19
C GLY A 337 17.92 -0.89 20.68
N THR A 338 17.24 -1.53 21.64
CA THR A 338 16.33 -2.65 21.39
C THR A 338 14.91 -2.14 21.25
N TRP A 339 14.14 -2.85 20.41
CA TRP A 339 12.73 -2.59 20.21
C TRP A 339 11.92 -3.76 20.76
N SER A 340 10.81 -3.45 21.42
CA SER A 340 9.84 -4.42 21.89
C SER A 340 8.43 -3.97 21.52
N ILE A 341 7.48 -4.91 21.55
CA ILE A 341 6.09 -4.65 21.23
C ILE A 341 5.19 -5.11 22.37
N ARG A 342 4.20 -4.29 22.71
CA ARG A 342 3.19 -4.60 23.71
C ARG A 342 1.82 -4.11 23.30
N GLN A 343 0.80 -4.60 24.00
CA GLN A 343 -0.53 -4.03 23.99
C GLN A 343 -0.68 -3.11 25.21
N ASP A 344 -1.31 -1.96 25.01
CA ASP A 344 -1.69 -1.04 26.07
C ASP A 344 -3.16 -0.65 25.88
N GLY A 345 -4.03 -1.26 26.69
CA GLY A 345 -5.48 -1.14 26.54
C GLY A 345 -5.93 -1.50 25.12
N THR A 346 -6.37 -0.48 24.38
CA THR A 346 -6.88 -0.60 23.00
C THR A 346 -5.84 -0.32 21.91
N THR A 347 -4.57 -0.18 22.31
CA THR A 347 -3.47 0.18 21.41
C THR A 347 -2.39 -0.88 21.33
N VAL A 348 -1.67 -0.90 20.21
CA VAL A 348 -0.42 -1.63 20.02
C VAL A 348 0.71 -0.61 20.03
N VAL A 349 1.70 -0.86 20.87
CA VAL A 349 2.79 0.07 21.18
C VAL A 349 4.13 -0.58 20.85
N LEU A 350 5.00 0.16 20.16
CA LEU A 350 6.43 -0.14 20.07
C LEU A 350 7.17 0.65 21.14
N ASP A 351 7.96 -0.05 21.95
CA ASP A 351 8.85 0.57 22.92
C ASP A 351 10.30 0.41 22.46
N TYR A 352 11.00 1.54 22.42
CA TYR A 352 12.44 1.60 22.26
C TYR A 352 13.10 1.71 23.62
N ALA A 353 14.13 0.90 23.85
CA ALA A 353 15.04 1.02 24.98
C ALA A 353 16.48 1.16 24.45
N PRO A 354 17.20 2.25 24.76
CA PRO A 354 18.60 2.37 24.36
C PRO A 354 19.42 1.22 24.96
N VAL A 355 20.57 0.92 24.35
CA VAL A 355 21.52 -0.01 24.97
C VAL A 355 21.91 0.56 26.34
N ALA A 356 21.84 -0.26 27.38
CA ALA A 356 22.27 0.15 28.72
C ALA A 356 23.72 0.64 28.60
N GLY A 357 23.95 1.93 28.92
CA GLY A 357 25.26 2.57 28.76
C GLY A 357 25.47 3.34 27.46
N GLY A 358 24.46 4.02 26.90
CA GLY A 358 24.49 4.82 25.64
C GLY A 358 25.52 5.96 25.49
N GLY A 359 26.71 5.85 26.06
CA GLY A 359 27.91 6.47 25.52
C GLY A 359 28.83 5.40 24.93
N SER A 360 29.85 5.80 24.18
CA SER A 360 30.96 4.88 23.85
C SER A 360 31.45 4.18 25.13
N TYR A 361 32.04 2.99 25.03
CA TYR A 361 32.71 2.37 26.18
C TYR A 361 33.60 3.39 26.93
N ALA A 362 34.27 4.30 26.22
CA ALA A 362 35.08 5.37 26.82
C ALA A 362 34.26 6.37 27.66
N THR A 363 33.03 6.70 27.24
CA THR A 363 32.12 7.57 27.99
C THR A 363 31.58 6.87 29.23
N TRP A 364 31.20 5.59 29.10
CA TRP A 364 30.80 4.77 30.25
C TRP A 364 31.96 4.59 31.24
N ALA A 365 33.16 4.33 30.73
CA ALA A 365 34.36 4.16 31.54
C ALA A 365 34.68 5.43 32.33
N THR A 366 34.55 6.60 31.70
CA THR A 366 34.69 7.90 32.38
C THR A 366 33.63 8.10 33.45
N ALA A 367 32.37 7.75 33.17
CA ALA A 367 31.26 7.92 34.11
C ALA A 367 31.34 6.96 35.32
N ASN A 368 31.94 5.78 35.13
CA ASN A 368 32.08 4.75 36.16
C ASN A 368 33.47 4.74 36.82
N GLY A 369 34.24 5.82 36.68
CA GLY A 369 35.49 6.01 37.43
C GLY A 369 36.70 5.21 36.90
N ILE A 370 36.63 4.67 35.69
CA ILE A 370 37.72 3.93 35.03
C ILE A 370 38.16 4.56 33.69
N PRO A 371 38.37 5.90 33.61
CA PRO A 371 38.67 6.58 32.35
C PRO A 371 39.98 6.06 31.71
N GLY A 372 39.90 5.66 30.44
CA GLY A 372 41.06 5.22 29.66
C GLY A 372 41.40 3.73 29.80
N GLU A 373 40.73 2.99 30.68
CA GLU A 373 40.90 1.54 30.78
C GLU A 373 40.45 0.86 29.48
N PRO A 374 41.17 -0.15 28.98
CA PRO A 374 40.76 -0.86 27.76
C PRO A 374 39.50 -1.68 28.01
N ALA A 375 38.66 -1.81 26.97
CA ALA A 375 37.47 -2.66 27.01
C ALA A 375 37.78 -4.14 27.30
N SER A 376 38.97 -4.60 26.89
CA SER A 376 39.49 -5.93 27.20
C SER A 376 40.15 -6.05 28.58
N GLY A 377 40.18 -4.97 29.36
CA GLY A 377 40.66 -4.98 30.74
C GLY A 377 39.61 -5.53 31.69
N ASP A 378 40.02 -5.64 32.96
CA ASP A 378 39.21 -6.06 34.11
C ASP A 378 39.72 -5.19 35.28
N PHE A 379 39.04 -4.08 35.54
CA PHE A 379 39.55 -3.02 36.41
C PHE A 379 39.55 -3.44 37.88
N ASP A 380 38.49 -4.08 38.34
CA ASP A 380 38.33 -4.53 39.73
C ASP A 380 38.84 -5.95 39.99
N LYS A 381 39.27 -6.66 38.93
CA LYS A 381 39.94 -7.97 38.95
C LYS A 381 39.05 -9.09 39.46
N ASP A 382 37.77 -9.02 39.14
CA ASP A 382 36.79 -10.04 39.49
C ASP A 382 36.67 -11.17 38.45
N GLY A 383 37.32 -11.01 37.29
CA GLY A 383 37.30 -11.94 36.16
C GLY A 383 36.27 -11.63 35.08
N LEU A 384 35.46 -10.58 35.24
CA LEU A 384 34.60 -10.01 34.20
C LEU A 384 35.35 -8.89 33.47
N LEU A 385 35.28 -8.89 32.15
CA LEU A 385 35.90 -7.83 31.36
C LEU A 385 35.06 -6.55 31.45
N ASN A 386 35.71 -5.39 31.46
CA ASN A 386 35.07 -4.07 31.46
C ASN A 386 34.05 -3.94 30.31
N LEU A 387 34.29 -4.56 29.14
CA LEU A 387 33.34 -4.58 28.03
C LEU A 387 32.07 -5.36 28.34
N LEU A 388 32.19 -6.45 29.09
CA LEU A 388 31.05 -7.27 29.49
C LEU A 388 30.27 -6.57 30.59
N GLU A 389 30.94 -5.92 31.54
CA GLU A 389 30.30 -5.08 32.54
C GLU A 389 29.58 -3.89 31.91
N TYR A 390 30.19 -3.24 30.91
CA TYR A 390 29.55 -2.23 30.08
C TYR A 390 28.26 -2.76 29.42
N ALA A 391 28.35 -3.92 28.77
CA ALA A 391 27.22 -4.53 28.07
C ALA A 391 26.09 -4.97 29.03
N LEU A 392 26.44 -5.32 30.27
CA LEU A 392 25.51 -5.79 31.30
C LEU A 392 25.05 -4.68 32.26
N GLY A 393 25.62 -3.47 32.17
CA GLY A 393 25.32 -2.36 33.07
C GLY A 393 25.80 -2.56 34.51
N LEU A 394 26.90 -3.31 34.71
CA LEU A 394 27.52 -3.55 36.02
C LEU A 394 28.45 -2.40 36.44
N ASN A 395 28.91 -2.41 37.69
CA ASN A 395 29.81 -1.40 38.23
C ASN A 395 31.27 -1.92 38.19
N PRO A 396 32.14 -1.35 37.34
CA PRO A 396 33.50 -1.85 37.11
C PRO A 396 34.49 -1.56 38.25
N THR A 397 34.04 -0.96 39.34
CA THR A 397 34.88 -0.63 40.51
C THR A 397 34.59 -1.49 41.73
N VAL A 398 33.62 -2.41 41.62
CA VAL A 398 33.14 -3.22 42.73
C VAL A 398 33.05 -4.68 42.27
N PRO A 399 33.89 -5.58 42.82
CA PRO A 399 33.89 -6.98 42.40
C PRO A 399 32.49 -7.59 42.49
N ASN A 400 32.01 -8.15 41.38
CA ASN A 400 30.63 -8.63 41.23
C ASN A 400 30.38 -10.00 41.91
N GLY A 401 31.28 -10.40 42.81
CA GLY A 401 31.25 -11.68 43.51
C GLY A 401 31.77 -12.83 42.64
N THR A 402 32.30 -13.86 43.29
CA THR A 402 32.83 -15.04 42.59
C THR A 402 31.70 -15.72 41.81
N PRO A 403 31.89 -16.10 40.53
CA PRO A 403 30.91 -16.89 39.81
C PRO A 403 30.48 -18.10 40.63
N GLY A 404 29.18 -18.27 40.84
CA GLY A 404 28.65 -19.44 41.53
C GLY A 404 29.09 -20.72 40.80
N SER A 405 29.52 -21.73 41.54
CA SER A 405 29.83 -23.03 40.96
C SER A 405 28.54 -23.70 40.50
N PHE A 406 28.39 -23.93 39.20
CA PHE A 406 27.39 -24.88 38.70
C PHE A 406 27.86 -26.31 39.01
N SER A 407 27.40 -26.88 40.12
CA SER A 407 27.44 -28.34 40.30
C SER A 407 26.31 -28.95 39.47
N GLY A 408 26.56 -29.15 38.17
CA GLY A 408 25.67 -29.95 37.34
C GLY A 408 25.69 -31.40 37.82
N GLY A 409 24.72 -31.77 38.66
CA GLY A 409 24.30 -33.16 38.76
C GLY A 409 23.64 -33.52 37.44
N VAL A 410 24.23 -34.45 36.70
CA VAL A 410 23.52 -35.13 35.61
C VAL A 410 22.33 -35.83 36.27
N VAL A 411 21.11 -35.35 35.99
CA VAL A 411 19.87 -36.06 36.32
C VAL A 411 19.40 -36.78 35.07
#